data_AF-A0A961Q3C8-F1
#
_entry.id   AF-A0A961Q3C8-F1
#
_cell.length_a   1.000
_cell.length_b   1.000
_cell.length_c   1.000
_cell.angle_alpha   90.00
_cell.angle_beta   90.00
_cell.angle_gamma   90.00
#
_symmetry.space_group_name_H-M   'P 1'
#
loop_
_entity.id
_entity.type
_entity.pdbx_description
1 polymer ?
#
loop_
_entity_poly.entity_id
_entity_poly.type
_entity_poly.pdbx_seq_one_letter_code
_entity_poly.pdbx_strand_id
1 'polypeptide(L)' 'MLTERFDGALAFASALHRAQMRKGTKIPYVSHLLAVSSLVISHGGDEDQAIAALRYTNSPLRLGNAG' A
#
# COMPACT_ATOMS: atom_id res chain seq x y z
N MET A 1 -19.04 -0.58 2.58
CA MET A 1 -19.05 -1.66 1.56
C MET A 1 -18.01 -1.29 0.51
N LEU A 2 -17.18 -2.23 0.08
CA LEU A 2 -16.14 -2.00 -0.92
C LEU A 2 -16.68 -2.35 -2.31
N THR A 3 -16.31 -1.56 -3.32
CA THR A 3 -16.73 -1.72 -4.71
C THR A 3 -15.54 -2.06 -5.61
N GLU A 4 -15.79 -2.21 -6.91
CA GLU A 4 -14.76 -2.43 -7.94
C GLU A 4 -13.66 -1.33 -7.93
N ARG A 5 -13.95 -0.14 -7.40
CA ARG A 5 -12.94 0.92 -7.21
C ARG A 5 -11.83 0.48 -6.26
N PHE A 6 -12.21 -0.19 -5.16
CA PHE A 6 -11.25 -0.74 -4.21
C PHE A 6 -10.43 -1.86 -4.84
N ASP A 7 -11.06 -2.76 -5.59
CA ASP A 7 -10.38 -3.85 -6.29
C ASP A 7 -9.34 -3.31 -7.29
N GLY A 8 -9.71 -2.29 -8.06
CA GLY A 8 -8.80 -1.60 -8.98
C GLY A 8 -7.62 -0.95 -8.26
N ALA A 9 -7.87 -0.27 -7.13
CA ALA A 9 -6.81 0.32 -6.31
C ALA A 9 -5.85 -0.73 -5.73
N LEU A 10 -6.39 -1.87 -5.28
CA LEU A 10 -5.60 -2.98 -4.75
C LEU A 10 -4.73 -3.63 -5.83
N ALA A 11 -5.32 -3.92 -6.99
CA ALA A 11 -4.59 -4.46 -8.13
C ALA A 11 -3.47 -3.52 -8.60
N PHE A 12 -3.76 -2.22 -8.67
CA PHE A 12 -2.78 -1.20 -9.01
C PHE A 12 -1.63 -1.13 -7.99
N ALA A 13 -1.94 -1.06 -6.69
CA ALA A 13 -0.94 -1.01 -5.64
C ALA A 13 -0.07 -2.28 -5.61
N SER A 14 -0.67 -3.46 -5.77
CA SER A 14 0.04 -4.73 -5.86
C SER A 14 0.98 -4.78 -7.06
N ALA A 15 0.54 -4.32 -8.23
CA ALA A 15 1.37 -4.25 -9.43
C ALA A 15 2.53 -3.27 -9.26
N LEU A 16 2.27 -2.06 -8.75
CA LEU A 16 3.26 -1.01 -8.53
C LEU A 16 4.36 -1.45 -7.56
N HIS A 17 3.99 -2.16 -6.49
CA HIS A 17 4.91 -2.56 -5.43
C HIS A 17 5.39 -4.01 -5.53
N ARG A 18 5.12 -4.72 -6.65
CA ARG A 18 5.41 -6.15 -6.83
C ARG A 18 6.84 -6.54 -6.50
N ALA A 19 7.82 -5.70 -6.84
CA ALA A 19 9.23 -5.95 -6.60
C ALA A 19 9.79 -5.22 -5.35
N GLN A 20 8.97 -4.45 -4.64
CA GLN A 20 9.42 -3.66 -3.50
C GLN A 20 9.38 -4.49 -2.21
N MET A 21 10.48 -4.43 -1.46
CA MET A 21 10.59 -4.98 -0.11
C MET A 21 10.58 -3.85 0.92
N ARG A 22 10.10 -4.14 2.14
CA ARG A 22 10.26 -3.20 3.26
C ARG A 22 11.74 -3.08 3.61
N LYS A 23 12.21 -1.84 3.81
CA LYS A 23 13.62 -1.52 4.10
C LYS A 23 14.19 -2.40 5.21
N GLY A 24 15.32 -3.04 4.94
CA GLY A 24 16.02 -3.90 5.91
C GLY A 24 15.34 -5.26 6.16
N THR A 25 14.37 -5.67 5.34
CA THR A 25 13.65 -6.93 5.50
C THR A 25 13.47 -7.66 4.15
N LYS A 26 13.04 -8.93 4.19
CA LYS A 26 12.58 -9.70 3.01
C LYS A 26 11.05 -9.67 2.84
N ILE A 27 10.36 -8.80 3.57
CA ILE A 27 8.91 -8.75 3.57
C ILE A 27 8.45 -7.87 2.40
N PRO A 28 7.57 -8.37 1.50
CA PRO A 28 7.00 -7.58 0.41
C PRO A 28 6.27 -6.35 0.92
N TYR A 29 6.49 -5.19 0.29
CA TYR A 29 5.92 -3.92 0.73
C TYR A 29 4.38 -3.91 0.69
N VAL A 30 3.77 -4.68 -0.23
CA VAL A 30 2.31 -4.84 -0.32
C VAL A 30 1.67 -5.33 1.00
N SER A 31 2.40 -6.10 1.81
CA SER A 31 1.91 -6.54 3.13
C SER A 31 1.62 -5.36 4.06
N HIS A 32 2.40 -4.28 3.98
CA HIS A 32 2.17 -3.07 4.75
C HIS A 32 0.90 -2.36 4.29
N LEU A 33 0.71 -2.23 2.98
CA LEU A 33 -0.48 -1.57 2.41
C LEU A 33 -1.76 -2.32 2.80
N LEU A 34 -1.73 -3.65 2.73
CA LEU A 34 -2.84 -4.51 3.16
C LEU A 34 -3.13 -4.33 4.66
N ALA A 35 -2.08 -4.25 5.50
CA ALA A 35 -2.26 -4.02 6.93
C ALA A 35 -2.87 -2.64 7.24
N VAL A 36 -2.41 -1.56 6.59
CA VAL A 36 -2.98 -0.23 6.79
C VAL A 36 -4.43 -0.16 6.29
N SER A 37 -4.72 -0.73 5.11
CA SER A 37 -6.09 -0.80 4.59
C SER A 37 -7.01 -1.59 5.52
N SER A 38 -6.54 -2.71 6.07
CA SER A 38 -7.29 -3.47 7.07
C SER A 38 -7.58 -2.63 8.31
N LEU A 39 -6.61 -1.87 8.82
CA LEU A 39 -6.81 -1.00 9.98
C LEU A 39 -7.88 0.06 9.73
N VAL A 40 -7.85 0.72 8.56
CA VAL A 40 -8.87 1.73 8.21
C VAL A 40 -10.27 1.11 8.23
N ILE A 41 -10.45 -0.03 7.56
CA ILE A 41 -11.75 -0.72 7.49
C ILE A 41 -12.21 -1.14 8.90
N SER A 42 -11.31 -1.71 9.71
CA SER A 42 -11.63 -2.16 11.08
C SER A 42 -12.00 -1.02 12.04
N HIS A 43 -11.57 0.21 11.75
CA HIS A 43 -11.90 1.40 12.57
C HIS A 43 -13.05 2.23 11.97
N GLY A 44 -13.87 1.64 11.09
CA GLY A 44 -15.07 2.28 10.54
C GLY A 44 -14.79 3.25 9.40
N GLY A 45 -13.61 3.19 8.80
CA GLY A 45 -13.28 3.99 7.63
C GLY A 45 -14.08 3.58 6.39
N ASP A 46 -14.32 4.55 5.51
CA ASP A 46 -15.03 4.34 4.26
C ASP A 46 -14.12 3.82 3.13
N GLU A 47 -14.72 3.58 1.97
CA GLU A 47 -14.00 3.08 0.79
C GLU A 47 -12.89 4.04 0.34
N ASP A 48 -13.14 5.35 0.35
CA ASP A 48 -12.15 6.33 -0.12
C ASP A 48 -10.93 6.36 0.81
N GLN A 49 -11.16 6.24 2.13
CA GLN A 49 -10.09 6.11 3.12
C GLN A 49 -9.32 4.79 2.97
N ALA A 50 -10.01 3.69 2.68
CA ALA A 50 -9.36 2.40 2.43
C ALA A 50 -8.51 2.42 1.14
N ILE A 51 -9.01 3.05 0.07
CA ILE A 51 -8.26 3.29 -1.17
C ILE A 51 -7.06 4.21 -0.92
N ALA A 52 -7.22 5.26 -0.12
CA ALA A 52 -6.13 6.16 0.25
C ALA A 52 -5.01 5.41 1.00
N ALA A 53 -5.36 4.45 1.86
CA ALA A 53 -4.39 3.58 2.53
C ALA A 53 -3.56 2.72 1.56
N LEU A 54 -4.14 2.29 0.43
CA LEU A 54 -3.42 1.57 -0.63
C LEU A 54 -2.54 2.49 -1.48
N ARG A 55 -2.84 3.80 -1.52
CA ARG A 55 -2.12 4.82 -2.29
C ARG A 55 -1.04 5.55 -1.50
N TYR A 56 -1.14 5.61 -0.16
CA TYR A 56 -0.20 6.35 0.67
C TYR A 56 1.13 5.60 0.80
N THR A 57 2.00 5.83 -0.18
CA THR A 57 3.41 5.45 -0.14
C THR A 57 4.18 6.50 0.65
N ASN A 58 4.57 6.17 1.88
CA ASN A 58 5.68 6.87 2.53
C ASN A 58 6.89 5.93 2.55
N SER A 59 7.62 5.92 1.43
CA SER A 59 8.97 5.37 1.38
C SER A 59 9.90 6.46 0.83
N PRO A 60 10.76 7.06 1.68
CA PRO A 60 11.79 7.97 1.21
C PRO A 60 12.90 7.14 0.56
N LEU A 61 12.71 6.71 -0.68
CA LEU A 61 13.75 6.11 -1.49
C LEU A 61 13.63 6.57 -2.95
N ARG A 62 13.88 7.86 -3.14
CA ARG A 62 14.73 8.31 -4.25
C ARG A 62 15.85 9.18 -3.69
N LEU A 63 17.06 8.66 -3.89
CA LEU A 63 18.42 9.21 -3.89
C LEU A 63 19.27 8.05 -3.34
N GLY A 64 19.86 7.20 -4.18
CA GLY A 64 20.83 7.62 -5.17
C GLY A 64 22.07 8.15 -4.45
N ASN A 65 22.91 7.25 -3.94
CA ASN A 65 24.34 7.53 -3.83
C ASN A 65 25.11 6.22 -4.05
N ALA A 66 25.48 6.01 -5.31
CA ALA A 66 26.72 5.36 -5.65
C ALA A 66 27.82 6.41 -5.42
N GLY A 67 28.84 6.03 -4.63
CA GLY A 67 29.95 6.90 -4.21
C GLY A 67 30.51 6.40 -2.90
#